data_AF-A0A7R8ZXM1-F1
#
_entry.id   AF-A0A7R8ZXM1-F1
#
_cell.length_a   1.000
_cell.length_b   1.000
_cell.length_c   1.000
_cell.angle_alpha   90.00
_cell.angle_beta   90.00
_cell.angle_gamma   90.00
#
_symmetry.space_group_name_H-M   'P 1'
#
loop_
_entity.id
_entity.type
_entity.pdbx_description
1 polymer ?
#
loop_
_entity_poly.entity_id
_entity_poly.type
_entity_poly.pdbx_seq_one_letter_code
_entity_poly.pdbx_strand_id
1 'polypeptide(L)'
;MKAIVQRVSRASVSVDGEIVSSIGQGICVFIGIARNDQASDLEYIIRKLLNVRVFENPTTTAKKWDLSVKDAGGEILCVSQFTLHSVLKGNKLEFRNAKSGDESKS
;
A
#
# COMPACT_ATOMS: atom_id res chain seq x y z
N MET A 1 0.66 -1.12 11.91
CA MET A 1 0.61 -0.44 10.60
C MET A 1 -0.58 -0.96 9.80
N LYS A 2 -1.17 -0.17 8.89
CA LYS A 2 -2.22 -0.63 7.96
C LYS A 2 -1.78 -0.41 6.52
N ALA A 3 -2.18 -1.32 5.64
CA ALA A 3 -2.00 -1.17 4.21
C ALA A 3 -3.26 -1.61 3.46
N ILE A 4 -3.67 -0.83 2.45
CA ILE A 4 -4.62 -1.27 1.43
C ILE A 4 -3.82 -1.54 0.16
N VAL A 5 -3.92 -2.77 -0.36
CA VAL A 5 -3.20 -3.23 -1.54
C VAL A 5 -4.17 -3.37 -2.70
N GLN A 6 -3.84 -2.75 -3.83
CA GLN A 6 -4.61 -2.86 -5.06
C GLN A 6 -3.72 -3.43 -6.15
N ARG A 7 -4.15 -4.53 -6.77
CA ARG A 7 -3.54 -5.03 -8.01
C ARG A 7 -3.92 -4.07 -9.14
N VAL A 8 -2.93 -3.57 -9.86
CA VAL A 8 -3.13 -2.57 -10.92
C VAL A 8 -2.46 -3.00 -12.22
N SER A 9 -3.06 -2.61 -13.34
CA SER A 9 -2.39 -2.65 -14.65
C SER A 9 -1.49 -1.43 -14.88
N ARG A 10 -1.77 -0.32 -14.18
CA ARG A 10 -0.96 0.90 -14.08
C ARG A 10 -1.44 1.74 -12.91
N ALA A 11 -0.56 2.56 -12.33
CA ALA A 11 -0.93 3.57 -11.34
C ALA A 11 0.05 4.76 -11.40
N SER A 12 -0.42 5.95 -11.02
CA SER A 12 0.41 7.16 -10.97
C SER A 12 -0.03 8.10 -9.87
N VAL A 13 0.90 8.91 -9.37
CA VAL A 13 0.65 10.04 -8.48
C VAL A 13 0.97 11.32 -9.25
N SER A 14 0.11 12.31 -9.13
CA SER A 14 0.35 13.66 -9.65
C SER A 14 0.20 14.72 -8.56
N VAL A 15 0.94 15.81 -8.72
CA VAL A 15 0.86 17.02 -7.88
C VAL A 15 0.74 18.19 -8.84
N ASP A 16 -0.29 19.03 -8.66
CA ASP A 16 -0.57 20.18 -9.52
C ASP A 16 -0.65 19.84 -11.02
N GLY A 17 -1.12 18.62 -11.34
CA GLY A 17 -1.27 18.12 -12.71
C GLY A 17 -0.02 17.40 -13.28
N GLU A 18 1.13 17.49 -12.61
CA GLU A 18 2.37 16.87 -13.05
C GLU A 18 2.56 15.49 -12.42
N ILE A 19 2.96 14.49 -13.22
CA ILE A 19 3.20 13.13 -12.73
C ILE A 19 4.54 13.11 -11.98
N VAL A 20 4.47 12.83 -10.67
CA VAL A 20 5.66 12.72 -9.81
C VAL A 20 6.17 11.28 -9.73
N SER A 21 5.31 10.29 -9.96
CA SER A 21 5.66 8.87 -9.96
C SER A 21 4.60 8.06 -10.70
N SER A 22 5.03 7.01 -11.39
CA SER A 22 4.12 6.07 -12.06
C SER A 22 4.70 4.66 -12.12
N ILE A 23 3.82 3.68 -12.19
CA ILE A 23 4.15 2.27 -12.42
C ILE A 23 3.26 1.69 -13.51
N GLY A 24 3.76 0.66 -14.21
CA GLY A 24 3.00 -0.25 -15.05
C GLY A 24 2.27 -1.32 -14.22
N GLN A 25 2.33 -2.57 -14.69
CA GLN A 25 1.69 -3.68 -13.99
C GLN A 25 2.35 -3.88 -12.61
N GLY A 26 1.53 -3.96 -11.56
CA GLY A 26 2.07 -3.98 -10.22
C GLY A 26 1.00 -3.89 -9.13
N ILE A 27 1.43 -3.39 -7.96
CA ILE A 27 0.53 -3.07 -6.85
C ILE A 27 0.63 -1.59 -6.48
N CYS A 28 -0.52 -0.95 -6.30
CA CYS A 28 -0.62 0.36 -5.66
C CYS A 28 -1.00 0.13 -4.19
N VAL A 29 -0.22 0.70 -3.28
CA VAL A 29 -0.33 0.46 -1.85
C VAL A 29 -0.56 1.78 -1.12
N PHE A 30 -1.70 1.90 -0.45
CA PHE A 30 -1.94 2.97 0.51
C PHE A 30 -1.46 2.52 1.89
N ILE A 31 -0.49 3.22 2.47
CA ILE A 31 0.12 2.85 3.76
C ILE A 31 -0.25 3.87 4.84
N GLY A 32 -0.82 3.39 5.94
CA GLY A 32 -1.17 4.17 7.11
C GLY A 32 -0.33 3.76 8.31
N ILE A 33 0.39 4.73 8.89
CA ILE A 33 1.22 4.55 10.07
C ILE A 33 0.47 5.03 11.31
N ALA A 34 0.38 4.17 12.32
CA ALA A 34 -0.21 4.49 13.62
C ALA A 34 0.85 5.02 14.60
N ARG A 35 0.42 5.71 15.66
CA ARG A 35 1.32 6.25 16.70
C ARG A 35 2.14 5.18 17.41
N ASN A 36 1.59 3.99 17.57
CA ASN A 36 2.22 2.89 18.29
C ASN A 36 2.97 1.92 17.37
N ASP A 37 3.02 2.18 16.06
CA ASP A 37 3.77 1.34 15.12
C ASP A 37 5.27 1.42 15.39
N GLN A 38 5.91 0.25 15.35
CA GLN A 38 7.34 0.07 15.57
C GLN A 38 8.05 -0.34 14.27
N ALA A 39 9.39 -0.34 14.28
CA ALA A 39 10.19 -0.80 13.15
C ALA A 39 9.84 -2.24 12.71
N SER A 40 9.49 -3.12 13.65
CA SER A 40 9.05 -4.49 13.37
C SER A 40 7.73 -4.54 12.57
N ASP A 41 6.83 -3.58 12.74
CA ASP A 41 5.59 -3.48 11.95
C ASP A 41 5.89 -3.12 10.49
N LEU A 42 6.88 -2.25 10.27
CA LEU A 42 7.34 -1.88 8.93
C LEU A 42 7.96 -3.09 8.21
N GLU A 43 8.88 -3.80 8.86
CA GLU A 43 9.49 -5.02 8.33
C GLU A 43 8.43 -6.08 7.99
N TYR A 44 7.45 -6.23 8.87
CA TYR A 44 6.32 -7.13 8.66
C TYR A 44 5.51 -6.76 7.41
N ILE A 45 5.14 -5.49 7.26
CA ILE A 45 4.39 -5.00 6.09
C ILE A 45 5.20 -5.16 4.81
N ILE A 46 6.48 -4.78 4.79
CA ILE A 46 7.36 -4.95 3.62
C ILE A 46 7.38 -6.41 3.19
N ARG A 47 7.61 -7.34 4.13
CA ARG A 47 7.59 -8.77 3.83
C ARG A 47 6.23 -9.22 3.29
N LYS A 48 5.11 -8.70 3.79
CA LYS A 48 3.78 -9.04 3.28
C LYS A 48 3.55 -8.48 1.87
N LEU A 49 3.89 -7.22 1.60
CA LEU A 49 3.70 -6.61 0.28
C LEU A 49 4.50 -7.33 -0.81
N LEU A 50 5.74 -7.71 -0.50
CA LEU A 50 6.60 -8.41 -1.46
C LEU A 50 6.13 -9.83 -1.78
N ASN A 51 5.42 -10.50 -0.86
CA ASN A 51 5.10 -11.94 -0.98
C ASN A 51 3.59 -12.21 -1.09
N VAL A 52 2.72 -11.21 -1.00
CA VAL A 52 1.27 -11.40 -1.14
C VAL A 52 0.94 -11.85 -2.56
N ARG A 53 0.22 -12.96 -2.68
CA ARG A 53 -0.09 -13.59 -3.96
C ARG A 53 -1.38 -13.01 -4.53
N VAL A 54 -1.25 -11.95 -5.31
CA VAL A 54 -2.39 -11.24 -5.92
C VAL A 54 -2.45 -11.37 -7.44
N PHE A 55 -1.39 -11.91 -8.05
CA PHE A 55 -1.31 -12.09 -9.50
C PHE A 55 -1.68 -13.51 -9.92
N GLU A 56 -2.20 -13.60 -11.13
CA GLU A 56 -2.46 -14.85 -11.83
C GLU A 56 -1.18 -15.39 -12.43
N ASN A 57 -1.07 -16.71 -12.52
CA ASN A 57 0.06 -17.36 -13.17
C ASN A 57 -0.28 -17.61 -14.65
N PRO A 58 0.41 -16.97 -15.61
CA PRO A 58 0.09 -17.11 -17.03
C PRO A 58 0.31 -18.54 -17.56
N THR A 59 1.10 -19.35 -16.86
CA THR A 59 1.38 -20.75 -17.23
C THR A 59 0.35 -21.73 -16.67
N THR A 60 -0.50 -21.32 -15.72
CA THR A 60 -1.52 -22.19 -15.11
C THR A 60 -2.86 -21.47 -15.00
N THR A 61 -3.90 -22.00 -15.66
CA THR A 61 -5.23 -21.39 -15.70
C THR A 61 -6.06 -21.58 -14.42
N ALA A 62 -5.56 -22.34 -13.43
CA ALA A 62 -6.36 -22.79 -12.29
C ALA A 62 -6.24 -21.91 -11.02
N LYS A 63 -5.25 -21.02 -10.89
CA LYS A 63 -4.99 -20.30 -9.63
C LYS A 63 -4.99 -18.78 -9.80
N LYS A 64 -6.08 -18.14 -9.32
CA LYS A 64 -6.27 -16.67 -9.34
C LYS A 64 -5.43 -15.88 -8.33
N TRP A 65 -4.68 -16.56 -7.46
CA TRP A 65 -3.94 -15.98 -6.32
C TRP A 65 -2.60 -16.71 -6.14
N ASP A 66 -1.76 -16.69 -7.17
CA ASP A 66 -0.60 -17.60 -7.23
C ASP A 66 0.74 -16.88 -7.14
N LEU A 67 0.88 -15.76 -7.85
CA LEU A 67 2.15 -15.04 -7.96
C LEU A 67 2.14 -13.79 -7.08
N SER A 68 3.27 -13.55 -6.41
CA SER A 68 3.54 -12.27 -5.75
C SER A 68 3.96 -11.21 -6.76
N VAL A 69 4.07 -9.95 -6.31
CA VAL A 69 4.59 -8.86 -7.15
C VAL A 69 6.01 -9.15 -7.64
N LYS A 70 6.85 -9.80 -6.81
CA LYS A 70 8.19 -10.23 -7.22
C LYS A 70 8.15 -11.31 -8.30
N ASP A 71 7.31 -12.33 -8.09
CA ASP A 71 7.21 -13.46 -9.04
C ASP A 71 6.64 -13.00 -10.39
N ALA A 72 5.74 -12.02 -10.37
CA ALA A 72 5.14 -11.43 -11.55
C ALA A 72 6.04 -10.36 -12.23
N GLY A 73 7.21 -10.03 -11.68
CA GLY A 73 8.07 -8.96 -12.17
C GLY A 73 7.40 -7.58 -12.15
N GLY A 74 6.42 -7.40 -11.27
CA GLY A 74 5.62 -6.18 -11.18
C GLY A 74 6.27 -5.10 -10.33
N GLU A 75 5.76 -3.88 -10.48
CA GLU A 75 6.22 -2.71 -9.75
C GLU A 75 5.37 -2.41 -8.51
N ILE A 76 5.88 -1.57 -7.61
CA ILE A 76 5.16 -1.16 -6.39
C ILE A 76 5.12 0.36 -6.33
N LEU A 77 3.92 0.92 -6.20
CA LEU A 77 3.71 2.33 -5.92
C LEU A 77 3.14 2.47 -4.51
N CYS A 78 3.92 3.04 -3.60
CA CYS A 78 3.50 3.29 -2.22
C CYS A 78 3.08 4.75 -2.04
N VAL A 79 1.90 4.97 -1.45
CA VAL A 79 1.35 6.29 -1.16
C VAL A 79 1.00 6.36 0.32
N SER A 80 1.52 7.38 1.02
CA SER A 80 1.19 7.62 2.42
C SER A 80 -0.29 8.02 2.56
N GLN A 81 -1.02 7.32 3.42
CA GLN A 81 -2.48 7.44 3.59
C GLN A 81 -2.87 7.40 5.07
N PHE A 82 -2.74 8.52 5.77
CA PHE A 82 -3.06 8.63 7.19
C PHE A 82 -4.54 8.34 7.52
N THR A 83 -5.44 8.52 6.54
CA THR A 83 -6.88 8.30 6.73
C THR A 83 -7.24 6.84 7.04
N LEU A 84 -6.35 5.87 6.78
CA LEU A 84 -6.55 4.47 7.17
C LEU A 84 -6.66 4.27 8.69
N HIS A 85 -6.18 5.23 9.48
CA HIS A 85 -6.29 5.25 10.94
C HIS A 85 -7.34 6.23 11.45
N SER A 86 -8.33 6.57 10.61
CA SER A 86 -9.48 7.35 11.05
C SER A 86 -10.36 6.59 12.03
N VAL A 87 -10.95 7.31 12.98
CA VAL A 87 -12.07 6.90 13.82
C VAL A 87 -13.24 7.82 13.49
N LEU A 88 -14.45 7.26 13.44
CA LEU A 88 -15.66 8.04 13.21
C LEU A 88 -16.28 8.47 14.55
N LYS A 89 -16.49 9.78 14.70
CA LYS A 89 -17.34 10.36 15.75
C LYS A 89 -18.60 10.90 15.08
N GLY A 90 -19.67 10.10 15.09
CA GLY A 90 -20.79 10.28 14.15
C GLY A 90 -20.27 10.10 12.73
N ASN A 91 -20.45 11.10 11.86
CA ASN A 91 -19.95 11.09 10.49
C ASN A 91 -18.61 11.85 10.32
N LYS A 92 -18.04 12.39 11.41
CA LYS A 92 -16.78 13.15 11.37
C LYS A 92 -15.59 12.21 11.53
N LEU A 93 -14.58 12.39 10.69
CA LEU A 93 -13.29 11.69 10.80
C LEU A 93 -12.42 12.34 11.90
N GLU A 94 -11.89 11.51 12.79
CA GLU A 94 -10.86 11.85 13.76
C GLU A 94 -9.63 10.98 13.55
N PHE A 95 -8.43 11.53 13.68
CA PHE A 95 -7.18 10.83 13.34
C PHE A 95 -6.27 10.60 14.55
N ARG A 96 -6.86 10.49 15.74
CA ARG A 96 -6.12 10.34 17.02
C ARG A 96 -5.15 9.16 17.07
N ASN A 97 -5.35 8.15 16.21
CA ASN A 97 -4.49 6.97 16.11
C ASN A 97 -3.39 7.09 15.05
N ALA A 98 -3.52 8.03 14.11
CA ALA A 98 -2.51 8.25 13.08
C ALA A 98 -1.25 8.89 13.69
N LYS A 99 -0.08 8.43 13.23
CA LYS A 99 1.19 9.08 13.55
C LYS A 99 1.20 10.50 12.97
N SER A 100 1.88 11.43 13.65
CA SER A 100 1.94 12.82 13.20
C SER A 100 2.64 12.94 11.84
N GLY A 101 2.40 14.04 11.12
CA GLY A 101 2.97 14.27 9.79
C GLY A 101 4.50 14.31 9.77
N ASP A 102 5.13 14.78 10.85
CA ASP A 102 6.59 14.86 10.93
C ASP A 102 7.20 13.49 11.26
N GLU A 103 6.60 12.74 12.18
CA GLU A 103 7.10 11.42 12.59
C GLU A 103 6.78 10.29 11.59
N SER A 104 5.90 10.54 10.60
CA SER A 104 5.52 9.56 9.57
C SER A 104 6.32 9.70 8.27
N LYS A 105 7.13 10.76 8.13
CA LYS A 105 8.03 10.97 6.98
C LYS A 105 9.37 10.25 7.11
N SER A 106 9.79 10.00 8.35
CA SER A 106 11.02 9.27 8.74
C SER A 106 10.75 7.79 8.94
#